data_AF-A0A8H4N017-F1
#
_entry.id   AF-A0A8H4N017-F1
#
_cell.length_a   1.000
_cell.length_b   1.000
_cell.length_c   1.000
_cell.angle_alpha   90.00
_cell.angle_beta   90.00
_cell.angle_gamma   90.00
#
_symmetry.space_group_name_H-M   'P 1'
#
loop_
_entity.id
_entity.type
_entity.pdbx_description
1 polymer ?
#
loop_
_entity_poly.entity_id
_entity_poly.type
_entity_poly.pdbx_seq_one_letter_code
_entity_poly.pdbx_strand_id
1 'polypeptide(L)'
;MYTARALAEVASFRAINYADDPAVVTVSTGLRQAWITLPSLIPAATDNPTSRDGSAGRRPQLGAIIRAAQSASSTPSRHPEKEDVHTRLRAAVHYYWNHVFWDVAQFLEGETGGSTGHLHPPAEDVFAVRYPVGGQGDGGMVVVEEKVFETNVLVVPTFVEEGTRVRIDVGKGKGDGCELDATEVDGMYNEAEVYWIRKGERVRISLGGAVGEDRSGVAAVFVYGQLCDCRQEKNGVLHEDDPKLDDGESKSGNDIDDTEPGVMRADGKSENHTERHDPLENNRSGSSGQGS
;
A
#
# COMPACT_ATOMS: atom_id res chain seq x y z
N MET A 1 28.72 14.68 -14.31
CA MET A 1 29.36 13.77 -13.34
C MET A 1 29.31 14.47 -11.98
N TYR A 2 28.23 14.27 -11.22
CA TYR A 2 28.13 14.83 -9.88
C TYR A 2 29.04 14.02 -8.95
N THR A 3 29.93 14.69 -8.24
CA THR A 3 30.84 14.04 -7.30
C THR A 3 30.06 13.54 -6.08
N ALA A 4 30.44 12.40 -5.50
CA ALA A 4 29.82 11.78 -4.32
C ALA A 4 29.67 12.70 -3.09
N ARG A 5 30.26 13.90 -3.14
CA ARG A 5 30.14 14.96 -2.13
C ARG A 5 28.75 15.60 -2.09
N ALA A 6 28.02 15.66 -3.21
CA ALA A 6 26.65 16.20 -3.25
C ALA A 6 25.62 15.30 -2.55
N LEU A 7 25.86 13.98 -2.48
CA LEU A 7 24.99 13.05 -1.76
C LEU A 7 25.23 13.04 -0.24
N ALA A 8 26.38 13.55 0.23
CA ALA A 8 26.69 13.61 1.65
C ALA A 8 25.93 14.73 2.40
N GLU A 9 25.46 15.75 1.68
CA GLU A 9 24.63 16.84 2.19
C GLU A 9 23.12 16.56 2.08
N VAL A 10 22.73 15.38 1.59
CA VAL A 10 21.33 14.96 1.60
C VAL A 10 20.89 14.81 3.06
N ALA A 11 19.86 15.56 3.44
CA ALA A 11 19.28 15.55 4.78
C ALA A 11 19.04 14.11 5.26
N SER A 12 19.31 13.82 6.54
CA SER A 12 19.08 12.50 7.18
C SER A 12 17.64 11.99 7.03
N PHE A 13 16.71 12.93 6.84
CA PHE A 13 15.28 12.72 6.69
C PHE A 13 14.73 13.63 5.58
N ARG A 14 13.83 13.10 4.75
CA ARG A 14 13.08 13.88 3.75
C ARG A 14 11.64 13.38 3.68
N ALA A 15 10.68 14.29 3.83
CA ALA A 15 9.30 14.04 3.46
C ALA A 15 9.14 14.24 1.95
N ILE A 16 8.55 13.26 1.27
CA ILE A 16 8.28 13.27 -0.15
C ILE A 16 6.77 13.33 -0.31
N ASN A 17 6.27 14.50 -0.69
CA ASN A 17 4.87 14.71 -0.93
C ASN A 17 4.52 14.31 -2.37
N TYR A 18 3.60 13.36 -2.52
CA TYR A 18 3.12 12.86 -3.81
C TYR A 18 1.67 13.29 -4.10
N ALA A 19 1.14 14.31 -3.41
CA ALA A 19 -0.24 14.80 -3.58
C ALA A 19 -0.58 15.22 -5.01
N ASP A 20 0.42 15.66 -5.78
CA ASP A 20 0.26 16.07 -7.17
C ASP A 20 0.24 14.88 -8.16
N ASP A 21 0.49 13.65 -7.70
CA ASP A 21 0.32 12.42 -8.48
C ASP A 21 -1.02 11.74 -8.14
N PRO A 22 -2.08 11.97 -8.94
CA PRO A 22 -3.40 11.42 -8.65
C PRO A 22 -3.44 9.88 -8.69
N ALA A 23 -2.54 9.23 -9.44
CA ALA A 23 -2.48 7.78 -9.51
C ALA A 23 -1.94 7.20 -8.20
N VAL A 24 -0.82 7.76 -7.69
CA VAL A 24 -0.22 7.34 -6.42
C VAL A 24 -1.15 7.67 -5.24
N VAL A 25 -1.80 8.83 -5.25
CA VAL A 25 -2.81 9.20 -4.23
C VAL A 25 -3.98 8.22 -4.23
N THR A 26 -4.52 7.86 -5.39
CA THR A 26 -5.64 6.92 -5.50
C THR A 26 -5.27 5.54 -4.95
N VAL A 27 -4.12 5.02 -5.35
CA VAL A 27 -3.64 3.70 -4.90
C VAL A 27 -3.36 3.72 -3.39
N SER A 28 -2.59 4.68 -2.89
CA SER A 28 -2.26 4.76 -1.47
C SER A 28 -3.49 4.94 -0.58
N THR A 29 -4.46 5.78 -1.00
CA THR A 29 -5.75 5.92 -0.31
C THR A 29 -6.50 4.60 -0.25
N GLY A 30 -6.60 3.89 -1.38
CA GLY A 30 -7.27 2.58 -1.45
C GLY A 30 -6.59 1.52 -0.57
N LEU A 31 -5.26 1.54 -0.47
CA LEU A 31 -4.50 0.65 0.42
C LEU A 31 -4.72 0.95 1.90
N ARG A 32 -4.82 2.23 2.29
CA ARG A 32 -5.16 2.63 3.66
C ARG A 32 -6.61 2.28 4.02
N GLN A 33 -7.55 2.48 3.11
CA GLN A 33 -8.95 2.05 3.30
C GLN A 33 -9.03 0.52 3.46
N ALA A 34 -8.34 -0.21 2.59
CA ALA A 34 -8.23 -1.66 2.71
C ALA A 34 -7.62 -2.09 4.04
N TRP A 35 -6.74 -1.26 4.62
CA TRP A 35 -6.20 -1.54 5.93
C TRP A 35 -7.27 -1.49 7.03
N ILE A 36 -8.18 -0.53 7.02
CA ILE A 36 -9.20 -0.43 8.06
C ILE A 36 -10.45 -1.26 7.77
N THR A 37 -10.49 -1.92 6.61
CA THR A 37 -11.62 -2.75 6.21
C THR A 37 -11.54 -4.14 6.85
N LEU A 38 -12.63 -4.54 7.49
CA LEU A 38 -12.82 -5.88 8.01
C LEU A 38 -12.62 -6.93 6.91
N PRO A 39 -11.79 -7.97 7.12
CA PRO A 39 -11.64 -9.05 6.14
C PRO A 39 -12.95 -9.73 5.75
N SER A 40 -13.93 -9.79 6.66
CA SER A 40 -15.27 -10.35 6.40
C SER A 40 -16.14 -9.48 5.47
N LEU A 41 -15.85 -8.18 5.40
CA LEU A 41 -16.54 -7.24 4.50
C LEU A 41 -15.92 -7.21 3.12
N ILE A 42 -14.70 -7.72 2.98
CA ILE A 42 -14.16 -8.07 1.68
C ILE A 42 -14.91 -9.33 1.29
N PRO A 43 -15.83 -9.27 0.32
CA PRO A 43 -16.37 -10.50 -0.23
C PRO A 43 -15.14 -11.29 -0.60
N ALA A 44 -14.97 -12.47 0.01
CA ALA A 44 -14.01 -13.41 -0.53
C ALA A 44 -14.25 -13.38 -2.03
N ALA A 45 -13.21 -13.42 -2.85
CA ALA A 45 -13.40 -13.66 -4.27
C ALA A 45 -13.97 -15.10 -4.52
N THR A 46 -14.87 -15.59 -3.66
CA THR A 46 -16.08 -16.33 -4.00
C THR A 46 -16.88 -15.42 -4.94
N ASP A 47 -16.65 -15.45 -6.24
CA ASP A 47 -16.99 -16.62 -7.03
C ASP A 47 -15.83 -17.29 -7.78
N ASN A 48 -15.70 -18.60 -7.53
CA ASN A 48 -15.18 -19.65 -8.40
C ASN A 48 -14.31 -19.25 -9.61
N PRO A 49 -12.98 -19.46 -9.58
CA PRO A 49 -12.26 -19.80 -10.78
C PRO A 49 -12.63 -21.25 -11.16
N THR A 50 -13.75 -21.45 -11.85
CA THR A 50 -13.91 -22.64 -12.70
C THR A 50 -12.95 -22.63 -13.90
N SER A 51 -12.09 -21.60 -14.02
CA SER A 51 -10.88 -21.68 -14.83
C SER A 51 -9.89 -22.65 -14.17
N ARG A 52 -9.98 -23.89 -14.64
CA ARG A 52 -9.18 -25.07 -14.31
C ARG A 52 -7.75 -24.96 -14.89
N ASP A 53 -7.20 -23.74 -14.98
CA ASP A 53 -5.80 -23.52 -15.34
C ASP A 53 -5.00 -23.45 -14.05
N GLY A 54 -4.09 -24.42 -13.88
CA GLY A 54 -3.33 -24.77 -12.67
C GLY A 54 -2.39 -23.70 -12.11
N SER A 55 -2.85 -22.46 -11.96
CA SER A 55 -2.14 -21.39 -11.26
C SER A 55 -2.38 -21.49 -9.75
N ALA A 56 -1.55 -22.27 -9.07
CA ALA A 56 -1.40 -22.17 -7.63
C ALA A 56 -1.01 -20.72 -7.27
N GLY A 57 -1.85 -20.02 -6.50
CA GLY A 57 -1.47 -18.74 -5.86
C GLY A 57 -1.95 -17.45 -6.53
N ARG A 58 -3.20 -17.37 -7.01
CA ARG A 58 -3.79 -16.06 -7.38
C ARG A 58 -3.93 -15.16 -6.15
N ARG A 59 -3.03 -14.20 -6.03
CA ARG A 59 -3.15 -13.07 -5.09
C ARG A 59 -4.43 -12.29 -5.39
N PRO A 60 -5.12 -11.72 -4.39
CA PRO A 60 -6.31 -10.90 -4.63
C PRO A 60 -5.94 -9.73 -5.55
N GLN A 61 -6.73 -9.48 -6.60
CA GLN A 61 -6.49 -8.32 -7.47
C GLN A 61 -6.69 -7.03 -6.68
N LEU A 62 -5.75 -6.08 -6.77
CA LEU A 62 -5.84 -4.76 -6.11
C LEU A 62 -7.21 -4.09 -6.28
N GLY A 63 -7.76 -4.14 -7.49
CA GLY A 63 -9.09 -3.57 -7.77
C GLY A 63 -10.22 -4.22 -6.97
N ALA A 64 -10.13 -5.53 -6.65
CA ALA A 64 -11.11 -6.18 -5.79
C ALA A 64 -10.96 -5.76 -4.32
N ILE A 65 -9.72 -5.61 -3.84
CA ILE A 65 -9.43 -5.09 -2.49
C ILE A 65 -9.98 -3.67 -2.34
N ILE A 66 -9.67 -2.79 -3.29
CA ILE A 66 -10.13 -1.39 -3.28
C ILE A 66 -11.65 -1.31 -3.34
N ARG A 67 -12.30 -2.06 -4.24
CA ARG A 67 -13.78 -2.06 -4.35
C ARG A 67 -14.45 -2.55 -3.08
N ALA A 68 -13.91 -3.59 -2.44
CA ALA A 68 -14.42 -4.07 -1.17
C ALA A 68 -14.29 -3.03 -0.06
N ALA A 69 -13.11 -2.39 0.05
CA ALA A 69 -12.87 -1.33 1.02
C ALA A 69 -13.83 -0.14 0.82
N GLN A 70 -14.03 0.28 -0.43
CA GLN A 70 -14.97 1.35 -0.79
C GLN A 70 -16.43 0.96 -0.50
N SER A 71 -16.79 -0.31 -0.66
CA SER A 71 -18.16 -0.81 -0.41
C SER A 71 -18.48 -0.95 1.09
N ALA A 72 -17.48 -1.12 1.95
CA ALA A 72 -17.62 -1.20 3.39
C ALA A 72 -17.82 0.16 4.10
N SER A 73 -17.70 1.27 3.35
CA SER A 73 -17.55 2.65 3.85
C SER A 73 -18.79 3.28 4.52
N SER A 74 -19.81 2.51 4.94
CA SER A 74 -21.04 3.06 5.53
C SER A 74 -21.21 2.82 7.03
N THR A 75 -20.27 2.13 7.71
CA THR A 75 -20.31 2.04 9.18
C THR A 75 -18.90 1.89 9.76
N PRO A 76 -18.44 2.78 10.66
CA PRO A 76 -17.15 2.63 11.33
C PRO A 76 -17.27 1.49 12.35
N SER A 77 -17.16 0.25 11.88
CA SER A 77 -17.00 -0.90 12.76
C SER A 77 -15.61 -0.82 13.38
N ARG A 78 -15.52 -0.60 14.70
CA ARG A 78 -14.29 -0.78 15.48
C ARG A 78 -13.57 -2.04 15.01
N HIS A 79 -12.36 -1.89 14.48
CA HIS A 79 -11.58 -3.00 13.91
C HIS A 79 -11.30 -4.04 15.01
N PRO A 80 -11.85 -5.27 14.94
CA PRO A 80 -11.67 -6.29 15.97
C PRO A 80 -10.28 -6.95 15.93
N GLU A 81 -9.55 -6.81 14.82
CA GLU A 81 -8.21 -7.38 14.64
C GLU A 81 -7.13 -6.28 14.72
N LYS A 82 -6.99 -5.64 15.88
CA LYS A 82 -5.86 -4.73 16.13
C LYS A 82 -4.55 -5.46 16.44
N GLU A 83 -4.63 -6.76 16.67
CA GLU A 83 -3.49 -7.55 17.14
C GLU A 83 -2.74 -8.26 16.01
N ASP A 84 -3.42 -8.56 14.89
CA ASP A 84 -2.88 -9.35 13.78
C ASP A 84 -2.51 -8.48 12.57
N VAL A 85 -1.26 -8.05 12.55
CA VAL A 85 -0.68 -7.28 11.43
C VAL A 85 -0.23 -8.17 10.27
N HIS A 86 -0.30 -9.50 10.40
CA HIS A 86 0.21 -10.47 9.43
C HIS A 86 -0.89 -11.39 8.87
N THR A 87 -2.10 -10.87 8.66
CA THR A 87 -3.14 -11.63 7.93
C THR A 87 -2.86 -11.68 6.42
N ARG A 88 -3.53 -12.60 5.71
CA ARG A 88 -3.42 -12.69 4.23
C ARG A 88 -3.82 -11.40 3.52
N LEU A 89 -4.82 -10.69 4.05
CA LEU A 89 -5.21 -9.38 3.54
C LEU A 89 -4.09 -8.37 3.74
N ARG A 90 -3.49 -8.33 4.94
CA ARG A 90 -2.36 -7.43 5.24
C ARG A 90 -1.19 -7.68 4.31
N ALA A 91 -0.83 -8.93 4.10
CA ALA A 91 0.22 -9.32 3.16
C ALA A 91 -0.05 -8.81 1.73
N ALA A 92 -1.30 -8.84 1.28
CA ALA A 92 -1.68 -8.27 -0.02
C ALA A 92 -1.55 -6.73 -0.02
N VAL A 93 -2.02 -6.05 1.02
CA VAL A 93 -1.87 -4.59 1.17
C VAL A 93 -0.39 -4.19 1.17
N HIS A 94 0.45 -4.84 1.97
CA HIS A 94 1.90 -4.63 2.01
C HIS A 94 2.55 -4.86 0.64
N TYR A 95 2.13 -5.91 -0.06
CA TYR A 95 2.64 -6.17 -1.40
C TYR A 95 2.31 -5.04 -2.38
N TYR A 96 1.12 -4.44 -2.29
CA TYR A 96 0.75 -3.37 -3.22
C TYR A 96 1.40 -2.02 -2.91
N TRP A 97 1.84 -1.80 -1.67
CA TRP A 97 2.72 -0.67 -1.34
C TRP A 97 4.06 -0.69 -2.11
N ASN A 98 4.49 -1.84 -2.62
CA ASN A 98 5.66 -1.94 -3.51
C ASN A 98 5.56 -1.01 -4.72
N HIS A 99 4.36 -0.88 -5.30
CA HIS A 99 4.17 -0.04 -6.48
C HIS A 99 4.34 1.44 -6.15
N VAL A 100 3.76 1.88 -5.03
CA VAL A 100 3.93 3.26 -4.55
C VAL A 100 5.41 3.55 -4.25
N PHE A 101 6.10 2.64 -3.56
CA PHE A 101 7.53 2.83 -3.31
C PHE A 101 8.39 2.80 -4.55
N TRP A 102 8.02 1.99 -5.56
CA TRP A 102 8.70 2.00 -6.85
C TRP A 102 8.60 3.37 -7.50
N ASP A 103 7.40 3.94 -7.60
CA ASP A 103 7.16 5.25 -8.21
C ASP A 103 7.91 6.36 -7.45
N VAL A 104 7.88 6.33 -6.12
CA VAL A 104 8.63 7.28 -5.26
C VAL A 104 10.14 7.11 -5.42
N ALA A 105 10.66 5.88 -5.53
CA ALA A 105 12.08 5.64 -5.73
C ALA A 105 12.56 6.17 -7.09
N GLN A 106 11.77 5.98 -8.15
CA GLN A 106 12.04 6.52 -9.49
C GLN A 106 12.04 8.06 -9.49
N PHE A 107 11.07 8.68 -8.81
CA PHE A 107 11.05 10.13 -8.60
C PHE A 107 12.33 10.63 -7.93
N LEU A 108 12.75 9.99 -6.83
CA LEU A 108 13.98 10.35 -6.12
C LEU A 108 15.24 10.19 -6.97
N GLU A 109 15.32 9.15 -7.81
CA GLU A 109 16.45 8.94 -8.71
C GLU A 109 16.55 10.06 -9.76
N GLY A 110 15.40 10.49 -10.31
CA GLY A 110 15.32 11.63 -11.21
C GLY A 110 15.76 12.95 -10.57
N GLU A 111 15.30 13.22 -9.34
CA GLU A 111 15.62 14.45 -8.57
C GLU A 111 17.08 14.53 -8.14
N THR A 112 17.67 13.41 -7.70
CA THR A 112 19.03 13.38 -7.15
C THR A 112 20.11 13.21 -8.22
N GLY A 113 19.73 12.92 -9.47
CA GLY A 113 20.65 12.70 -10.58
C GLY A 113 21.58 11.50 -10.37
N GLY A 114 21.17 10.55 -9.51
CA GLY A 114 21.96 9.39 -9.11
C GLY A 114 21.11 8.29 -8.50
N SER A 115 21.70 7.10 -8.38
CA SER A 115 20.99 5.94 -7.83
C SER A 115 20.71 6.11 -6.34
N THR A 116 19.44 6.02 -5.97
CA THR A 116 18.94 6.07 -4.58
C THR A 116 19.04 4.72 -3.87
N GLY A 117 19.53 3.70 -4.58
CA GLY A 117 19.59 2.31 -4.17
C GLY A 117 18.60 1.43 -4.93
N HIS A 118 18.81 0.13 -4.90
CA HIS A 118 17.88 -0.88 -5.41
C HIS A 118 16.74 -1.07 -4.42
N LEU A 119 15.49 -0.84 -4.85
CA LEU A 119 14.31 -1.02 -4.00
C LEU A 119 14.02 -2.51 -3.77
N HIS A 120 14.04 -2.91 -2.51
CA HIS A 120 13.50 -4.17 -2.02
C HIS A 120 12.05 -3.96 -1.56
N PRO A 121 11.11 -4.77 -2.07
CA PRO A 121 9.71 -4.77 -1.64
C PRO A 121 9.49 -4.81 -0.12
N PRO A 122 8.59 -4.01 0.48
CA PRO A 122 8.05 -4.18 1.85
C PRO A 122 7.40 -5.54 2.17
N ALA A 123 7.43 -6.52 1.26
CA ALA A 123 6.65 -7.74 1.37
C ALA A 123 6.97 -8.60 2.62
N GLU A 124 8.08 -8.32 3.32
CA GLU A 124 8.55 -9.11 4.47
C GLU A 124 8.59 -8.34 5.79
N ASP A 125 8.44 -7.01 5.76
CA ASP A 125 8.88 -6.16 6.87
C ASP A 125 7.90 -5.00 7.12
N VAL A 126 7.24 -5.08 8.28
CA VAL A 126 6.21 -4.13 8.72
C VAL A 126 6.58 -3.66 10.10
N PHE A 127 6.36 -2.37 10.35
CA PHE A 127 6.67 -1.75 11.62
C PHE A 127 5.38 -1.37 12.33
N ALA A 128 4.95 -2.23 13.26
CA ALA A 128 3.72 -2.07 14.02
C ALA A 128 4.03 -1.45 15.39
N VAL A 129 3.47 -0.28 15.64
CA VAL A 129 3.62 0.47 16.88
C VAL A 129 2.47 0.12 17.80
N ARG A 130 2.78 -0.43 18.99
CA ARG A 130 1.80 -0.85 19.98
C ARG A 130 1.69 0.17 21.10
N TYR A 131 0.50 0.25 21.73
CA TYR A 131 0.35 1.04 22.96
C TYR A 131 1.23 0.45 24.07
N PRO A 132 1.83 1.32 24.91
CA PRO A 132 2.64 0.85 26.04
C PRO A 132 1.75 0.16 27.08
N VAL A 133 2.25 -0.94 27.65
CA VAL A 133 1.56 -1.65 28.74
C VAL A 133 1.79 -0.86 30.04
N GLY A 134 0.73 -0.33 30.64
CA GLY A 134 0.80 0.26 31.99
C GLY A 134 0.55 1.77 32.13
N GLY A 135 -0.29 2.38 31.28
CA GLY A 135 -1.03 3.60 31.62
C GLY A 135 -0.20 4.80 32.09
N GLN A 136 0.86 5.16 31.38
CA GLN A 136 1.65 6.36 31.72
C GLN A 136 1.08 7.58 30.99
N GLY A 137 -0.12 8.01 31.38
CA GLY A 137 -0.90 9.03 30.67
C GLY A 137 -0.98 10.38 31.37
N ASP A 138 0.10 11.17 31.37
CA ASP A 138 0.04 12.62 31.68
C ASP A 138 -0.24 13.47 30.40
N GLY A 139 -0.90 12.88 29.40
CA GLY A 139 -1.18 13.52 28.10
C GLY A 139 0.06 13.81 27.23
N GLY A 140 1.27 13.55 27.73
CA GLY A 140 2.53 13.71 27.02
C GLY A 140 2.84 12.59 26.02
N MET A 141 3.86 12.82 25.19
CA MET A 141 4.37 11.81 24.26
C MET A 141 5.22 10.77 25.01
N VAL A 142 4.90 9.49 24.84
CA VAL A 142 5.65 8.35 25.40
C VAL A 142 6.42 7.69 24.27
N VAL A 143 7.73 7.54 24.44
CA VAL A 143 8.56 6.77 23.48
C VAL A 143 8.20 5.30 23.60
N VAL A 144 7.76 4.70 22.50
CA VAL A 144 7.33 3.30 22.45
C VAL A 144 8.27 2.43 21.63
N GLU A 145 9.02 3.02 20.70
CA GLU A 145 10.01 2.28 19.93
C GLU A 145 11.22 3.14 19.54
N GLU A 146 12.39 2.52 19.45
CA GLU A 146 13.55 3.03 18.74
C GLU A 146 14.06 1.98 17.75
N LYS A 147 14.29 2.39 16.49
CA LYS A 147 14.81 1.53 15.42
C LYS A 147 15.96 2.21 14.69
N VAL A 148 16.96 1.44 14.27
CA VAL A 148 18.03 1.92 13.37
C VAL A 148 17.95 1.11 12.10
N PHE A 149 17.92 1.78 10.95
CA PHE A 149 17.85 1.10 9.65
C PHE A 149 19.25 0.83 9.10
N GLU A 150 19.50 -0.40 8.65
CA GLU A 150 20.79 -0.82 8.08
C GLU A 150 20.96 -0.41 6.61
N THR A 151 19.88 0.05 5.98
CA THR A 151 19.83 0.57 4.61
C THR A 151 19.11 1.92 4.61
N ASN A 152 19.15 2.64 3.50
CA ASN A 152 18.16 3.70 3.28
C ASN A 152 16.78 3.04 3.23
N VAL A 153 15.74 3.73 3.69
CA VAL A 153 14.37 3.20 3.66
C VAL A 153 13.38 4.28 3.23
N LEU A 154 12.31 3.83 2.57
CA LEU A 154 11.08 4.60 2.38
C LEU A 154 10.08 4.08 3.41
N VAL A 155 9.50 4.96 4.21
CA VAL A 155 8.53 4.63 5.27
C VAL A 155 7.23 5.36 4.98
N VAL A 156 6.11 4.65 5.07
CA VAL A 156 4.78 5.24 4.91
C VAL A 156 3.85 4.81 6.04
N PRO A 157 3.12 5.74 6.67
CA PRO A 157 2.05 5.40 7.59
C PRO A 157 0.89 4.78 6.79
N THR A 158 0.60 3.52 7.10
CA THR A 158 -0.53 2.78 6.52
C THR A 158 -1.75 2.82 7.43
N PHE A 159 -1.53 2.96 8.73
CA PHE A 159 -2.58 3.06 9.74
C PHE A 159 -2.12 3.91 10.92
N VAL A 160 -3.00 4.76 11.41
CA VAL A 160 -2.89 5.43 12.71
C VAL A 160 -4.27 5.38 13.34
N GLU A 161 -4.37 4.90 14.57
CA GLU A 161 -5.65 4.81 15.26
C GLU A 161 -6.18 6.21 15.63
N GLU A 162 -7.46 6.46 15.38
CA GLU A 162 -8.17 7.69 15.77
C GLU A 162 -7.89 8.10 17.22
N GLY A 163 -7.71 9.39 17.48
CA GLY A 163 -7.38 9.91 18.82
C GLY A 163 -5.92 9.71 19.24
N THR A 164 -5.06 9.22 18.33
CA THR A 164 -3.63 8.99 18.58
C THR A 164 -2.79 10.04 17.87
N ARG A 165 -1.73 10.50 18.53
CA ARG A 165 -0.63 11.25 17.91
C ARG A 165 0.59 10.36 17.84
N VAL A 166 1.23 10.29 16.68
CA VAL A 166 2.47 9.55 16.48
C VAL A 166 3.54 10.53 16.07
N ARG A 167 4.63 10.60 16.82
CA ARG A 167 5.79 11.41 16.47
C ARG A 167 6.95 10.51 16.12
N ILE A 168 7.56 10.78 14.97
CA ILE A 168 8.75 10.11 14.47
C ILE A 168 9.88 11.13 14.52
N ASP A 169 10.82 10.97 15.44
CA ASP A 169 12.06 11.74 15.46
C ASP A 169 13.17 10.91 14.78
N VAL A 170 13.97 11.55 13.91
CA VAL A 170 15.08 10.92 13.18
C VAL A 170 16.41 11.56 13.58
N GLY A 171 17.43 10.74 13.82
CA GLY A 171 18.79 11.18 14.16
C GLY A 171 19.04 11.33 15.67
N LYS A 172 19.98 12.22 16.03
CA LYS A 172 20.49 12.37 17.41
C LYS A 172 19.76 13.45 18.24
N GLY A 173 18.85 14.21 17.64
CA GLY A 173 18.21 15.37 18.28
C GLY A 173 16.69 15.39 18.15
N LYS A 174 16.03 16.21 18.99
CA LYS A 174 14.64 16.64 18.76
C LYS A 174 14.66 17.71 17.67
N GLY A 175 14.33 17.39 16.42
CA GLY A 175 14.29 18.41 15.37
C GLY A 175 14.05 17.88 13.96
N ASP A 176 14.68 16.78 13.59
CA ASP A 176 14.46 16.13 12.31
C ASP A 176 13.41 15.02 12.50
N GLY A 177 12.38 14.97 11.66
CA GLY A 177 11.29 14.00 11.79
C GLY A 177 9.93 14.49 11.29
N CYS A 178 8.87 13.78 11.67
CA CYS A 178 7.48 14.15 11.40
C CYS A 178 6.56 13.86 12.60
N GLU A 179 5.42 14.53 12.63
CA GLU A 179 4.34 14.28 13.57
C GLU A 179 3.07 13.98 12.79
N LEU A 180 2.51 12.82 13.06
CA LEU A 180 1.27 12.32 12.49
C LEU A 180 0.17 12.53 13.54
N ASP A 181 -0.71 13.48 13.29
CA ASP A 181 -1.80 13.79 14.22
C ASP A 181 -3.12 13.19 13.70
N ALA A 182 -3.56 12.11 14.34
CA ALA A 182 -4.84 11.47 14.09
C ALA A 182 -5.88 11.80 15.19
N THR A 183 -5.72 12.91 15.92
CA THR A 183 -6.68 13.31 16.96
C THR A 183 -7.98 13.84 16.41
N GLU A 184 -7.95 14.45 15.23
CA GLU A 184 -9.12 15.04 14.56
C GLU A 184 -9.58 14.25 13.32
N VAL A 185 -8.95 13.11 13.01
CA VAL A 185 -9.33 12.30 11.83
C VAL A 185 -10.50 11.38 12.15
N ASP A 186 -11.61 11.56 11.45
CA ASP A 186 -12.78 10.69 11.53
C ASP A 186 -12.53 9.41 10.71
N GLY A 187 -11.78 8.48 11.31
CA GLY A 187 -11.65 7.10 10.85
C GLY A 187 -10.45 6.78 9.94
N MET A 188 -9.91 7.72 9.14
CA MET A 188 -8.77 7.40 8.24
C MET A 188 -7.73 8.52 8.16
N TYR A 189 -6.52 8.20 8.59
CA TYR A 189 -5.33 9.00 8.32
C TYR A 189 -4.87 8.80 6.87
N ASN A 190 -4.83 9.87 6.06
CA ASN A 190 -4.55 9.77 4.62
C ASN A 190 -3.62 10.88 4.09
N GLU A 191 -2.45 11.00 4.70
CA GLU A 191 -1.43 11.91 4.16
C GLU A 191 -0.76 11.34 2.90
N ALA A 192 -0.45 12.23 1.96
CA ALA A 192 0.22 11.91 0.71
C ALA A 192 1.74 12.02 0.83
N GLU A 193 2.30 11.51 1.92
CA GLU A 193 3.72 11.60 2.22
C GLU A 193 4.38 10.21 2.33
N VAL A 194 5.57 10.08 1.74
CA VAL A 194 6.52 9.01 2.03
C VAL A 194 7.76 9.62 2.65
N TYR A 195 8.24 9.02 3.73
CA TYR A 195 9.41 9.47 4.45
C TYR A 195 10.64 8.68 3.99
N TRP A 196 11.63 9.37 3.43
CA TRP A 196 12.94 8.79 3.17
C TRP A 196 13.82 8.96 4.40
N ILE A 197 14.38 7.86 4.88
CA ILE A 197 15.24 7.81 6.06
C ILE A 197 16.58 7.21 5.64
N ARG A 198 17.65 7.91 5.96
CA ARG A 198 19.01 7.46 5.62
C ARG A 198 19.44 6.26 6.46
N LYS A 199 20.26 5.40 5.86
CA LYS A 199 21.00 4.32 6.54
C LYS A 199 21.72 4.83 7.78
N GLY A 200 21.59 4.10 8.88
CA GLY A 200 22.28 4.35 10.14
C GLY A 200 21.59 5.42 11.00
N GLU A 201 20.52 6.06 10.51
CA GLU A 201 19.74 6.99 11.32
C GLU A 201 18.91 6.24 12.36
N ARG A 202 18.88 6.81 13.56
CA ARG A 202 18.01 6.33 14.64
C ARG A 202 16.65 6.97 14.47
N VAL A 203 15.62 6.14 14.44
CA VAL A 203 14.22 6.54 14.40
C VAL A 203 13.62 6.26 15.76
N ARG A 204 13.12 7.29 16.42
CA ARG A 204 12.42 7.21 17.70
C ARG A 204 10.96 7.51 17.47
N ILE A 205 10.09 6.62 17.94
CA ILE A 205 8.65 6.74 17.73
C ILE A 205 7.97 6.88 19.08
N SER A 206 7.19 7.96 19.18
CA SER A 206 6.47 8.32 20.40
C SER A 206 4.98 8.39 20.13
N LEU A 207 4.17 7.93 21.08
CA LEU A 207 2.72 8.03 21.04
C LEU A 207 2.23 9.08 22.03
N GLY A 208 1.22 9.84 21.64
CA GLY A 208 0.45 10.69 22.55
C GLY A 208 -1.01 10.78 22.10
N GLY A 209 -1.74 11.75 22.65
CA GLY A 209 -3.20 11.81 22.51
C GLY A 209 -3.89 11.06 23.64
N ALA A 210 -5.07 10.51 23.40
CA ALA A 210 -5.84 9.75 24.39
C ALA A 210 -5.24 8.34 24.60
N VAL A 211 -3.96 8.26 24.93
CA VAL A 211 -3.25 7.02 25.30
C VAL A 211 -3.62 6.71 26.76
N GLY A 212 -4.88 6.35 26.99
CA GLY A 212 -5.42 6.01 28.32
C GLY A 212 -5.29 4.51 28.66
N GLU A 213 -5.59 4.16 29.90
CA GLU A 213 -5.51 2.79 30.45
C GLU A 213 -6.34 1.76 29.67
N ASP A 214 -7.37 2.21 28.94
CA ASP A 214 -8.28 1.33 28.20
C ASP A 214 -7.84 1.02 26.76
N ARG A 215 -6.70 1.56 26.31
CA ARG A 215 -6.21 1.31 24.94
C ARG A 215 -5.14 0.23 24.93
N SER A 216 -5.36 -0.77 24.08
CA SER A 216 -4.43 -1.89 23.86
C SER A 216 -4.29 -2.20 22.37
N GLY A 217 -3.24 -2.95 22.04
CA GLY A 217 -2.97 -3.40 20.67
C GLY A 217 -2.15 -2.42 19.86
N VAL A 218 -2.36 -2.43 18.54
CA VAL A 218 -1.62 -1.62 17.57
C VAL A 218 -2.21 -0.22 17.46
N ALA A 219 -1.39 0.78 17.75
CA ALA A 219 -1.70 2.21 17.65
C ALA A 219 -1.42 2.76 16.24
N ALA A 220 -0.40 2.25 15.57
CA ALA A 220 -0.05 2.64 14.22
C ALA A 220 0.70 1.53 13.48
N VAL A 221 0.60 1.52 12.15
CA VAL A 221 1.35 0.61 11.29
C VAL A 221 2.04 1.39 10.20
N PHE A 222 3.34 1.14 10.07
CA PHE A 222 4.20 1.67 9.04
C PHE A 222 4.66 0.54 8.14
N VAL A 223 4.56 0.76 6.85
CA VAL A 223 5.14 -0.11 5.84
C VAL A 223 6.43 0.54 5.38
N TYR A 224 7.49 -0.24 5.15
CA TYR A 224 8.75 0.32 4.67
C TYR A 224 9.42 -0.51 3.58
N GLY A 225 9.94 0.17 2.57
CA GLY A 225 10.75 -0.41 1.49
C GLY A 225 12.22 -0.13 1.73
N GLN A 226 13.07 -1.15 1.62
CA GLN A 226 14.52 -0.98 1.80
C GLN A 226 15.16 -0.56 0.47
N LEU A 227 16.03 0.44 0.50
CA LEU A 227 16.84 0.89 -0.63
C LEU A 227 18.28 0.41 -0.40
N CYS A 228 18.66 -0.66 -1.08
CA CYS A 228 19.94 -1.33 -0.90
C CYS A 228 21.03 -0.78 -1.84
N ASP A 229 22.27 -0.78 -1.38
CA ASP A 229 23.44 -0.40 -2.19
C ASP A 229 23.91 -1.53 -3.13
N CYS A 230 23.18 -2.65 -3.22
CA CYS A 230 23.51 -3.71 -4.14
C CYS A 230 23.47 -3.15 -5.56
N ARG A 231 24.66 -3.00 -6.17
CA ARG A 231 24.73 -2.79 -7.61
C ARG A 231 24.04 -4.00 -8.21
N GLN A 232 22.97 -3.79 -8.98
CA GLN A 232 22.61 -4.79 -9.98
C GLN A 232 23.89 -5.01 -10.77
N GLU A 233 24.53 -6.16 -10.58
CA GLU A 233 25.46 -6.66 -11.57
C GLU A 233 24.64 -6.59 -12.83
N LYS A 234 24.94 -5.62 -13.71
CA LYS A 234 24.33 -5.56 -15.02
C LYS A 234 24.60 -6.95 -15.54
N ASN A 235 23.56 -7.80 -15.56
CA ASN A 235 23.61 -9.08 -16.21
C ASN A 235 24.17 -8.71 -17.57
N GLY A 236 25.44 -9.04 -17.78
CA GLY A 236 26.10 -8.77 -19.02
C GLY A 236 25.15 -9.40 -20.00
N VAL A 237 24.51 -8.55 -20.82
CA VAL A 237 23.97 -9.01 -22.07
C VAL A 237 25.21 -9.62 -22.69
N LEU A 238 25.32 -10.93 -22.58
CA LEU A 238 26.13 -11.72 -23.47
C LEU A 238 25.55 -11.26 -24.81
N HIS A 239 26.23 -10.30 -25.42
CA HIS A 239 26.25 -10.19 -26.86
C HIS A 239 26.75 -11.56 -27.28
N GLU A 240 25.81 -12.49 -27.40
CA GLU A 240 25.98 -13.66 -28.22
C GLU A 240 26.28 -13.07 -29.58
N ASP A 241 27.54 -13.25 -29.94
CA ASP A 241 28.18 -12.81 -31.15
C ASP A 241 27.19 -12.75 -32.32
N ASP A 242 27.16 -11.57 -32.96
CA ASP A 242 26.55 -11.38 -34.27
C ASP A 242 26.82 -12.61 -35.14
N PRO A 243 25.81 -13.43 -35.50
CA PRO A 243 25.97 -14.27 -36.65
C PRO A 243 26.08 -13.31 -37.83
N LYS A 244 27.29 -13.21 -38.40
CA LYS A 244 27.54 -12.59 -39.70
C LYS A 244 26.48 -13.08 -40.67
N LEU A 245 25.45 -12.27 -40.91
CA LEU A 245 24.50 -12.48 -41.99
C LEU A 245 25.21 -12.02 -43.26
N ASP A 246 25.78 -13.04 -43.90
CA ASP A 246 26.20 -13.09 -45.28
C ASP A 246 25.17 -12.40 -46.18
N ASP A 247 25.65 -11.44 -46.93
CA ASP A 247 25.01 -10.59 -47.91
C ASP A 247 24.59 -11.40 -49.14
N GLY A 248 23.61 -12.28 -48.92
CA GLY A 248 22.95 -13.09 -49.95
C GLY A 248 21.85 -12.32 -50.68
N GLU A 249 22.25 -11.53 -51.66
CA GLU A 249 21.41 -10.95 -52.70
C GLU A 249 20.48 -12.02 -53.32
N SER A 250 19.16 -11.86 -53.21
CA SER A 250 18.20 -12.61 -54.04
C SER A 250 16.91 -11.84 -54.28
N LYS A 251 16.66 -11.64 -55.58
CA LYS A 251 15.57 -10.94 -56.24
C LYS A 251 14.23 -11.68 -56.12
N SER A 252 13.19 -10.96 -56.57
CA SER A 252 11.83 -11.39 -56.95
C SER A 252 10.93 -11.73 -55.77
N GLY A 253 9.80 -11.05 -55.56
CA GLY A 253 8.81 -10.61 -56.52
C GLY A 253 7.58 -11.49 -56.32
N ASN A 254 6.47 -10.92 -55.83
CA ASN A 254 5.12 -11.30 -56.23
C ASN A 254 4.08 -10.40 -55.56
N ASP A 255 3.39 -9.67 -56.42
CA ASP A 255 2.04 -9.16 -56.26
C ASP A 255 1.05 -10.32 -56.10
N ILE A 256 0.22 -10.31 -55.05
CA ILE A 256 -1.09 -11.00 -54.97
C ILE A 256 -1.92 -10.17 -53.99
N ASP A 257 -2.78 -9.26 -54.44
CA ASP A 257 -4.11 -9.44 -55.07
C ASP A 257 -5.24 -9.66 -54.06
N ASP A 258 -6.30 -8.92 -54.33
CA ASP A 258 -7.51 -8.66 -53.56
C ASP A 258 -8.27 -9.93 -53.16
N THR A 259 -8.79 -9.96 -51.93
CA THR A 259 -10.03 -10.69 -51.65
C THR A 259 -10.85 -10.02 -50.56
N GLU A 260 -12.07 -9.68 -50.96
CA GLU A 260 -13.16 -8.98 -50.28
C GLU A 260 -13.79 -9.70 -49.05
N PRO A 261 -14.74 -9.04 -48.33
CA PRO A 261 -15.08 -9.35 -46.95
C PRO A 261 -16.21 -10.38 -46.79
N GLY A 262 -16.06 -11.25 -45.78
CA GLY A 262 -17.09 -12.21 -45.37
C GLY A 262 -18.05 -11.64 -44.34
N VAL A 263 -19.25 -11.25 -44.80
CA VAL A 263 -20.45 -11.03 -43.98
C VAL A 263 -20.96 -12.37 -43.46
N MET A 264 -21.10 -12.54 -42.14
CA MET A 264 -22.05 -13.49 -41.56
C MET A 264 -22.80 -12.87 -40.38
N ARG A 265 -24.12 -12.80 -40.56
CA ARG A 265 -25.15 -12.58 -39.54
C ARG A 265 -25.23 -13.79 -38.61
N ALA A 266 -25.58 -13.56 -37.34
CA ALA A 266 -26.52 -14.44 -36.64
C ALA A 266 -27.20 -13.67 -35.50
N ASP A 267 -28.52 -13.80 -35.50
CA ASP A 267 -29.49 -13.21 -34.60
C ASP A 267 -29.38 -13.75 -33.16
N GLY A 268 -29.79 -12.92 -32.20
CA GLY A 268 -29.89 -13.30 -30.80
C GLY A 268 -30.74 -12.33 -30.00
N LYS A 269 -32.04 -12.29 -30.31
CA LYS A 269 -33.07 -11.66 -29.47
C LYS A 269 -33.24 -12.46 -28.18
N SER A 270 -33.13 -11.80 -27.03
CA SER A 270 -33.87 -12.22 -25.84
C SER A 270 -34.36 -10.98 -25.10
N GLU A 271 -35.63 -10.66 -25.33
CA GLU A 271 -36.43 -9.78 -24.48
C GLU A 271 -36.64 -10.51 -23.15
N ASN A 272 -36.36 -9.87 -22.02
CA ASN A 272 -36.85 -10.34 -20.73
C ASN A 272 -37.61 -9.22 -20.03
N HIS A 273 -38.79 -9.64 -19.59
CA HIS A 273 -39.92 -8.91 -19.08
C HIS A 273 -39.61 -8.24 -17.73
N THR A 274 -39.93 -6.96 -17.63
CA THR A 274 -40.10 -6.23 -16.37
C THR A 274 -41.57 -6.29 -15.93
N GLU A 275 -41.82 -5.99 -14.64
CA GLU A 275 -43.11 -5.85 -13.91
C GLU A 275 -43.60 -7.15 -13.23
N ARG A 276 -44.06 -7.20 -11.97
CA ARG A 276 -44.66 -6.25 -11.00
C ARG A 276 -44.57 -6.87 -9.59
N HIS A 277 -44.23 -6.08 -8.56
CA HIS A 277 -45.10 -5.62 -7.45
C HIS A 277 -45.82 -6.70 -6.62
N ASP A 278 -45.50 -6.84 -5.32
CA ASP A 278 -46.27 -6.19 -4.23
C ASP A 278 -45.65 -6.40 -2.82
N PRO A 279 -46.08 -5.62 -1.78
CA PRO A 279 -45.23 -5.21 -0.66
C PRO A 279 -45.72 -5.65 0.74
N LEU A 280 -44.89 -5.32 1.74
CA LEU A 280 -45.19 -5.04 3.16
C LEU A 280 -45.85 -6.14 4.02
N GLU A 281 -45.17 -6.52 5.10
CA GLU A 281 -45.79 -6.52 6.43
C GLU A 281 -44.76 -6.28 7.55
N ASN A 282 -44.97 -5.18 8.28
CA ASN A 282 -44.40 -4.89 9.59
C ASN A 282 -45.06 -5.78 10.64
N ASN A 283 -44.32 -6.26 11.65
CA ASN A 283 -44.78 -6.11 13.03
C ASN A 283 -43.69 -6.32 14.09
N ARG A 284 -43.56 -5.26 14.91
CA ARG A 284 -43.04 -5.16 16.27
C ARG A 284 -43.37 -6.37 17.15
N SER A 285 -42.48 -6.67 18.10
CA SER A 285 -42.76 -6.62 19.55
C SER A 285 -41.47 -6.85 20.36
N GLY A 286 -41.16 -5.89 21.24
CA GLY A 286 -40.16 -6.06 22.29
C GLY A 286 -40.82 -6.41 23.62
N SER A 287 -40.07 -7.05 24.50
CA SER A 287 -40.29 -7.08 25.96
C SER A 287 -38.94 -7.38 26.63
N SER A 288 -38.25 -6.40 27.20
CA SER A 288 -38.26 -6.08 28.64
C SER A 288 -38.06 -7.29 29.56
N GLY A 289 -36.83 -7.48 30.02
CA GLY A 289 -36.49 -8.33 31.16
C GLY A 289 -35.56 -7.58 32.09
N GLN A 290 -36.12 -6.96 33.13
CA GLN A 290 -35.40 -6.56 34.33
C GLN A 290 -35.37 -7.78 35.27
N GLY A 291 -34.17 -8.17 35.71
CA GLY A 291 -33.95 -9.17 36.75
C GLY A 291 -33.17 -8.52 37.89
N SER A 292 -33.68 -8.73 39.11
CA SER A 292 -33.20 -8.21 40.39
C SER A 292 -31.91 -8.87 40.87
#